data_AF-A0A8T0DXJ7-F1
#
_entry.id   AF-A0A8T0DXJ7-F1
#
_cell.length_a   1.000
_cell.length_b   1.000
_cell.length_c   1.000
_cell.angle_alpha   90.00
_cell.angle_beta   90.00
_cell.angle_gamma   90.00
#
_symmetry.space_group_name_H-M   'P 1'
#
loop_
_entity.id
_entity.type
_entity.pdbx_description
1 polymer ?
#
loop_
_entity_poly.entity_id
_entity_poly.type
_entity_poly.pdbx_seq_one_letter_code
_entity_poly.pdbx_strand_id
1 'polypeptide(L)'
;MPTVVPDDSRFQVELSNAGSRLVVVDFTASWCGPCRRIAPFFDELSRRYPAITFLKVDVDQCPETATSQGVTSMPTFIFYKNKMKIGQVSGADSAALEAKIKELSGGEGDEGSESGVHGHVDLVNFISKSACECLNDADDHPFANSFTSGPGYLESDCDEQMMVQRLLAAKSLSHAQGGTLFAGFMKILPIFLIVMPGMISRVLYTDEVACVDPDICMEYCQNPAGCSNVAYPRLVLELMPSGLRGLMMAVMLAALMSDLTSVYNSASTLFTMDIWPQIRKKATVWELMIVGRTFIIIMIIVSIGWIPIIQKLQGGQLFIYIQSVSAYLAPPIAAVYILAVLWKRMNEPACFWAMMLGFVVGVTRMVLDFIYRQPGCNEPDLRPLIIQRVHYMYFACILFCITIISAVIISLITEPPEEYRLIRTTYWTRFDEGDRDDDKENFEMRRNVDLQEKVKLNDMSKEEAGAMVDEEIHEPAIIEEKTFLFYLRKLGNWFCGFNRSAKHKTNDEVFQHLTEVASLRQSRQEKLILNTLLMVALTVPVFTYIYFSIAVKKSL
;
A
#
# COMPACT_ATOMS: atom_id res chain seq x y z
N MET A 1 37.65 -11.17 2.81
CA MET A 1 39.09 -11.51 2.87
C MET A 1 39.65 -11.36 1.46
N PRO A 2 40.91 -10.93 1.27
CA PRO A 2 41.48 -10.73 -0.06
C PRO A 2 41.58 -12.05 -0.82
N THR A 3 41.25 -12.03 -2.11
CA THR A 3 41.41 -13.18 -3.01
C THR A 3 42.88 -13.31 -3.39
N VAL A 4 43.46 -14.49 -3.20
CA VAL A 4 44.84 -14.76 -3.60
C VAL A 4 44.86 -15.20 -5.07
N VAL A 5 45.68 -14.55 -5.89
CA VAL A 5 45.87 -14.93 -7.28
C VAL A 5 46.96 -16.01 -7.35
N PRO A 6 46.64 -17.23 -7.82
CA PRO A 6 47.56 -18.37 -7.74
C PRO A 6 48.62 -18.42 -8.85
N ASP A 7 48.37 -17.78 -9.99
CA ASP A 7 49.25 -17.80 -11.16
C ASP A 7 48.97 -16.60 -12.12
N ASP A 8 49.92 -16.30 -13.01
CA ASP A 8 49.87 -15.16 -13.93
C ASP A 8 48.61 -15.14 -14.84
N SER A 9 48.10 -16.31 -15.25
CA SER A 9 46.94 -16.38 -16.16
C SER A 9 45.64 -15.96 -15.49
N ARG A 10 45.55 -16.11 -14.16
CA ARG A 10 44.37 -15.80 -13.36
C ARG A 10 44.24 -14.32 -13.04
N PHE A 11 45.32 -13.55 -13.07
CA PHE A 11 45.28 -12.13 -12.73
C PHE A 11 44.30 -11.33 -13.63
N GLN A 12 44.33 -11.56 -14.94
CA GLN A 12 43.44 -10.90 -15.90
C GLN A 12 41.98 -11.35 -15.77
N VAL A 13 41.76 -12.60 -15.34
CA VAL A 13 40.42 -13.15 -15.07
C VAL A 13 39.83 -12.48 -13.83
N GLU A 14 40.59 -12.36 -12.74
CA GLU A 14 40.15 -11.71 -11.51
C GLU A 14 39.89 -10.21 -11.72
N LEU A 15 40.74 -9.52 -12.50
CA LEU A 15 40.49 -8.13 -12.91
C LEU A 15 39.22 -8.00 -13.77
N SER A 16 38.90 -9.01 -14.58
CA SER A 16 37.68 -9.01 -15.41
C SER A 16 36.42 -9.32 -14.60
N ASN A 17 36.52 -10.23 -13.62
CA ASN A 17 35.43 -10.59 -12.71
C ASN A 17 35.04 -9.42 -11.80
N ALA A 18 35.99 -8.54 -11.47
CA ALA A 18 35.72 -7.35 -10.67
C ALA A 18 34.81 -6.32 -11.37
N GLY A 19 34.71 -6.36 -12.71
CA GLY A 19 33.85 -5.46 -13.49
C GLY A 19 34.23 -3.99 -13.33
N SER A 20 33.27 -3.16 -12.92
CA SER A 20 33.45 -1.71 -12.68
C SER A 20 33.91 -1.37 -11.26
N ARG A 21 34.09 -2.38 -10.38
CA ARG A 21 34.52 -2.15 -8.99
C ARG A 21 35.98 -1.73 -8.94
N LEU A 22 36.33 -0.91 -7.94
CA LEU A 22 37.71 -0.64 -7.59
C LEU A 22 38.39 -1.95 -7.17
N VAL A 23 39.54 -2.24 -7.77
CA VAL A 23 40.38 -3.39 -7.41
C VAL A 23 41.67 -2.88 -6.79
N VAL A 24 41.97 -3.33 -5.58
CA VAL A 24 43.23 -3.03 -4.90
C VAL A 24 44.06 -4.30 -4.86
N VAL A 25 45.21 -4.27 -5.51
CA VAL A 25 46.11 -5.42 -5.62
C VAL A 25 47.33 -5.19 -4.76
N ASP A 26 47.54 -6.03 -3.75
CA ASP A 26 48.77 -6.10 -2.95
C ASP A 26 49.76 -7.03 -3.64
N PHE A 27 50.82 -6.44 -4.22
CA PHE A 27 51.98 -7.18 -4.69
C PHE A 27 52.93 -7.40 -3.51
N THR A 28 52.98 -8.65 -3.07
CA THR A 28 53.60 -9.08 -1.82
C THR A 28 54.62 -10.19 -2.07
N ALA A 29 55.40 -10.52 -1.05
CA ALA A 29 56.32 -11.66 -1.08
C ALA A 29 56.42 -12.28 0.31
N SER A 30 56.49 -13.61 0.37
CA SER A 30 56.58 -14.36 1.64
C SER A 30 57.79 -13.95 2.50
N TRP A 31 58.92 -13.62 1.86
CA TRP A 31 60.17 -13.20 2.50
C TRP A 31 60.21 -11.71 2.89
N CYS A 32 59.27 -10.90 2.42
CA CYS A 32 59.23 -9.46 2.65
C CYS A 32 58.71 -9.11 4.06
N GLY A 33 59.60 -8.62 4.92
CA GLY A 33 59.28 -8.20 6.29
C GLY A 33 58.21 -7.08 6.38
N PRO A 34 58.31 -5.99 5.61
CA PRO A 34 57.28 -4.95 5.56
C PRO A 34 55.91 -5.46 5.08
N CYS A 35 55.89 -6.41 4.14
CA CYS A 35 54.66 -7.01 3.62
C CYS A 35 53.90 -7.78 4.70
N ARG A 36 54.62 -8.56 5.53
CA ARG A 36 54.02 -9.26 6.67
C ARG A 36 53.44 -8.32 7.71
N ARG A 37 54.02 -7.11 7.88
CA ARG A 37 53.50 -6.11 8.85
C ARG A 37 52.20 -5.47 8.39
N ILE A 38 52.04 -5.20 7.10
CA ILE A 38 50.84 -4.54 6.56
C ILE A 38 49.73 -5.52 6.18
N ALA A 39 50.04 -6.81 5.98
CA ALA A 39 49.06 -7.85 5.66
C ALA A 39 47.80 -7.89 6.55
N PRO A 40 47.87 -7.85 7.90
CA PRO A 40 46.65 -7.85 8.73
C PRO A 40 45.82 -6.59 8.54
N PHE A 41 46.47 -5.44 8.30
CA PHE A 41 45.78 -4.18 8.00
C PHE A 41 45.09 -4.25 6.63
N PHE A 42 45.73 -4.85 5.62
CA PHE A 42 45.13 -5.09 4.31
C PHE A 42 43.93 -6.05 4.40
N ASP A 43 44.02 -7.09 5.23
CA ASP A 43 42.91 -8.01 5.49
C ASP A 43 41.74 -7.30 6.21
N GLU A 44 42.05 -6.41 7.15
CA GLU A 44 41.05 -5.57 7.82
C GLU A 44 40.36 -4.62 6.84
N LEU A 45 41.12 -3.96 5.95
CA LEU A 45 40.58 -3.10 4.89
C LEU A 45 39.63 -3.88 3.98
N SER A 46 39.93 -5.14 3.65
CA SER A 46 39.03 -5.98 2.85
C SER A 46 37.70 -6.30 3.53
N ARG A 47 37.65 -6.29 4.88
CA ARG A 47 36.41 -6.45 5.64
C ARG A 47 35.67 -5.13 5.80
N ARG A 48 36.42 -4.03 5.95
CA ARG A 48 35.89 -2.68 6.11
C ARG A 48 35.26 -2.14 4.82
N TYR A 49 35.78 -2.53 3.66
CA TYR A 49 35.33 -2.05 2.34
C TYR A 49 34.87 -3.22 1.43
N PRO A 50 33.69 -3.82 1.67
CA PRO A 50 33.22 -4.98 0.90
C PRO A 50 32.87 -4.66 -0.56
N ALA A 51 32.68 -3.38 -0.91
CA ALA A 51 32.44 -2.92 -2.28
C ALA A 51 33.71 -2.89 -3.17
N ILE A 52 34.90 -2.99 -2.55
CA ILE A 52 36.19 -2.98 -3.23
C ILE A 52 36.68 -4.43 -3.33
N THR A 53 37.22 -4.81 -4.49
CA THR A 53 37.83 -6.13 -4.66
C THR A 53 39.30 -6.07 -4.23
N PHE A 54 39.67 -6.83 -3.22
CA PHE A 54 41.05 -6.91 -2.74
C PHE A 54 41.71 -8.18 -3.28
N LEU A 55 42.82 -8.03 -3.99
CA LEU A 55 43.61 -9.14 -4.51
C LEU A 55 44.99 -9.15 -3.84
N LYS A 56 45.54 -10.34 -3.59
CA LYS A 56 46.93 -10.54 -3.21
C LYS A 56 47.65 -11.29 -4.32
N VAL A 57 48.77 -10.75 -4.78
CA VAL A 57 49.63 -11.34 -5.80
C VAL A 57 51.00 -11.53 -5.19
N ASP A 58 51.44 -12.78 -5.08
CA ASP A 58 52.81 -13.09 -4.67
C ASP A 58 53.74 -12.94 -5.89
N VAL A 59 54.73 -12.07 -5.80
CA VAL A 59 55.67 -11.80 -6.91
C VAL A 59 56.53 -13.00 -7.25
N ASP A 60 56.71 -13.95 -6.32
CA ASP A 60 57.43 -15.19 -6.58
C ASP A 60 56.56 -16.19 -7.37
N GLN A 61 55.23 -16.09 -7.27
CA GLN A 61 54.27 -16.97 -7.98
C GLN A 61 53.79 -16.37 -9.30
N CYS A 62 53.77 -15.03 -9.41
CA CYS A 62 53.32 -14.29 -10.59
C CYS A 62 54.38 -13.29 -11.10
N PRO A 63 55.58 -13.75 -11.50
CA PRO A 63 56.71 -12.87 -11.85
C PRO A 63 56.46 -12.07 -13.14
N GLU A 64 55.74 -12.63 -14.12
CA GLU A 64 55.41 -11.95 -15.37
C GLU A 64 54.42 -10.81 -15.13
N THR A 65 53.39 -11.06 -14.31
CA THR A 65 52.42 -10.05 -13.88
C THR A 65 53.12 -8.94 -13.11
N ALA A 66 53.95 -9.26 -12.11
CA ALA A 66 54.66 -8.25 -11.32
C ALA A 66 55.55 -7.35 -12.21
N THR A 67 56.27 -7.94 -13.16
CA THR A 67 57.12 -7.20 -14.12
C THR A 67 56.28 -6.32 -15.05
N SER A 68 55.19 -6.86 -15.61
CA SER A 68 54.30 -6.12 -16.53
C SER A 68 53.61 -4.93 -15.88
N GLN A 69 53.33 -5.01 -14.58
CA GLN A 69 52.69 -3.93 -13.82
C GLN A 69 53.69 -2.91 -13.24
N GLY A 70 54.99 -3.10 -13.48
CA GLY A 70 56.06 -2.20 -13.08
C GLY A 70 56.38 -2.25 -11.58
N VAL A 71 56.25 -3.42 -10.95
CA VAL A 71 56.53 -3.61 -9.52
C VAL A 71 58.03 -3.82 -9.31
N THR A 72 58.69 -2.89 -8.62
CA THR A 72 60.14 -2.93 -8.36
C THR A 72 60.50 -3.11 -6.88
N SER A 73 59.51 -3.04 -5.98
CA SER A 73 59.69 -3.13 -4.53
C SER A 73 58.41 -3.63 -3.87
N MET A 74 58.52 -4.39 -2.80
CA MET A 74 57.35 -4.91 -2.07
C MET A 74 57.29 -4.36 -0.64
N PRO A 75 56.09 -4.09 -0.09
CA PRO A 75 54.79 -4.22 -0.75
C PRO A 75 54.55 -3.07 -1.73
N THR A 76 53.86 -3.36 -2.82
CA THR A 76 53.34 -2.35 -3.74
C THR A 76 51.85 -2.58 -3.94
N PHE A 77 51.06 -1.55 -3.68
CA PHE A 77 49.62 -1.57 -3.87
C PHE A 77 49.29 -0.87 -5.18
N ILE A 78 48.61 -1.56 -6.08
CA ILE A 78 48.15 -0.99 -7.35
C ILE A 78 46.63 -0.96 -7.38
N PHE A 79 46.08 0.14 -7.86
CA PHE A 79 44.66 0.41 -7.92
C PHE A 79 44.18 0.31 -9.37
N TYR A 80 43.13 -0.46 -9.61
CA TYR A 80 42.51 -0.62 -10.93
C TYR A 80 41.03 -0.28 -10.90
N LYS A 81 40.53 0.32 -11.99
CA LYS A 81 39.10 0.53 -12.24
C LYS A 81 38.87 0.39 -13.74
N ASN A 82 37.81 -0.33 -14.14
CA ASN A 82 37.57 -0.67 -15.56
C ASN A 82 38.80 -1.28 -16.26
N LYS A 83 39.57 -2.12 -15.55
CA LYS A 83 40.85 -2.72 -15.97
C LYS A 83 42.00 -1.74 -16.24
N MET A 84 41.82 -0.44 -15.98
CA MET A 84 42.87 0.57 -16.10
C MET A 84 43.55 0.81 -14.75
N LYS A 85 44.88 0.94 -14.76
CA LYS A 85 45.68 1.32 -13.58
C LYS A 85 45.47 2.81 -13.30
N ILE A 86 44.90 3.13 -12.13
CA ILE A 86 44.53 4.50 -11.73
C ILE A 86 45.43 5.07 -10.62
N GLY A 87 46.26 4.24 -9.99
CA GLY A 87 47.19 4.69 -8.97
C GLY A 87 48.09 3.58 -8.43
N GLN A 88 49.11 3.97 -7.67
CA GLN A 88 50.02 3.05 -7.00
C GLN A 88 50.55 3.67 -5.70
N VAL A 89 50.74 2.84 -4.68
CA VAL A 89 51.41 3.18 -3.43
C VAL A 89 52.47 2.13 -3.17
N SER A 90 53.72 2.56 -2.98
CA SER A 90 54.84 1.66 -2.70
C SER A 90 55.27 1.79 -1.24
N GLY A 91 55.53 0.66 -0.58
CA GLY A 91 55.94 0.58 0.82
C GLY A 91 54.81 0.26 1.79
N ALA A 92 55.19 -0.19 2.99
CA ALA A 92 54.26 -0.57 4.04
C ALA A 92 53.74 0.64 4.84
N ASP A 93 53.13 1.61 4.13
CA ASP A 93 52.52 2.80 4.70
C ASP A 93 51.00 2.63 4.78
N SER A 94 50.52 2.29 5.97
CA SER A 94 49.09 2.09 6.24
C SER A 94 48.27 3.37 6.08
N ALA A 95 48.85 4.54 6.41
CA ALA A 95 48.14 5.81 6.33
C ALA A 95 48.00 6.26 4.87
N ALA A 96 49.07 6.16 4.08
CA ALA A 96 49.02 6.47 2.65
C ALA A 96 48.11 5.50 1.88
N LEU A 97 48.15 4.20 2.23
CA LEU A 97 47.26 3.19 1.63
C LEU A 97 45.79 3.48 1.94
N GLU A 98 45.43 3.72 3.20
CA GLU A 98 44.05 4.02 3.57
C GLU A 98 43.59 5.37 3.02
N ALA A 99 44.46 6.39 2.98
CA ALA A 99 44.17 7.67 2.37
C ALA A 99 43.91 7.52 0.86
N LYS A 100 44.71 6.73 0.14
CA LYS A 100 44.53 6.47 -1.29
C LYS A 100 43.29 5.65 -1.58
N ILE A 101 42.96 4.67 -0.73
CA ILE A 101 41.69 3.94 -0.81
C ILE A 101 40.53 4.90 -0.59
N LYS A 102 40.57 5.77 0.42
CA LYS A 102 39.53 6.77 0.67
C LYS A 102 39.38 7.75 -0.48
N GLU A 103 40.49 8.25 -1.02
CA GLU A 103 40.55 9.14 -2.19
C GLU A 103 39.96 8.48 -3.44
N LEU A 104 40.38 7.26 -3.79
CA LEU A 104 39.92 6.56 -5.00
C LEU A 104 38.56 5.87 -4.83
N SER A 105 38.12 5.65 -3.59
CA SER A 105 36.73 5.33 -3.28
C SER A 105 35.82 6.57 -3.29
N GLY A 106 36.40 7.77 -3.18
CA GLY A 106 35.71 9.06 -3.11
C GLY A 106 35.80 9.94 -4.36
N GLY A 107 36.69 9.65 -5.31
CA GLY A 107 36.91 10.40 -6.55
C GLY A 107 36.65 9.56 -7.82
N GLU A 108 35.66 9.99 -8.61
CA GLU A 108 35.14 9.42 -9.87
C GLU A 108 36.15 9.49 -11.05
N GLY A 109 35.99 8.81 -12.21
CA GLY A 109 34.83 8.21 -12.89
C GLY A 109 35.25 6.97 -13.72
N ASP A 110 34.74 6.58 -14.88
CA ASP A 110 33.57 6.88 -15.75
C ASP A 110 33.62 5.73 -16.84
N GLU A 111 32.59 5.14 -17.45
CA GLU A 111 31.51 5.70 -18.27
C GLU A 111 30.22 4.89 -18.06
N GLY A 112 29.16 5.58 -17.64
CA GLY A 112 27.82 5.01 -17.49
C GLY A 112 27.00 5.77 -16.46
N SER A 113 26.63 7.02 -16.80
CA SER A 113 25.82 7.99 -16.03
C SER A 113 26.48 8.61 -14.79
N GLU A 114 27.06 9.80 -14.99
CA GLU A 114 27.72 10.65 -14.00
C GLU A 114 26.76 11.33 -13.00
N SER A 115 27.06 11.20 -11.70
CA SER A 115 26.81 12.15 -10.60
C SER A 115 27.59 11.66 -9.38
N GLY A 116 28.63 12.30 -8.84
CA GLY A 116 29.08 13.69 -8.88
C GLY A 116 29.52 14.21 -7.50
N VAL A 117 29.52 13.41 -6.42
CA VAL A 117 29.78 13.90 -5.05
C VAL A 117 30.68 12.99 -4.20
N HIS A 118 31.79 13.56 -3.75
CA HIS A 118 32.73 12.90 -2.83
C HIS A 118 32.12 12.73 -1.43
N GLY A 119 31.90 11.47 -1.02
CA GLY A 119 31.43 11.10 0.33
C GLY A 119 29.97 10.66 0.43
N HIS A 120 29.23 10.62 -0.68
CA HIS A 120 27.91 10.02 -0.75
C HIS A 120 27.94 8.64 -1.40
N VAL A 121 27.16 7.72 -0.84
CA VAL A 121 27.03 6.36 -1.35
C VAL A 121 25.70 6.26 -2.08
N ASP A 122 25.73 5.67 -3.28
CA ASP A 122 24.56 5.47 -4.11
C ASP A 122 23.51 4.58 -3.39
N LEU A 123 22.38 5.20 -3.03
CA LEU A 123 21.28 4.58 -2.29
C LEU A 123 20.58 3.50 -3.09
N VAL A 124 20.69 3.49 -4.43
CA VAL A 124 20.08 2.47 -5.29
C VAL A 124 20.56 1.06 -4.91
N ASN A 125 21.80 0.93 -4.41
CA ASN A 125 22.36 -0.35 -3.95
C ASN A 125 21.88 -0.77 -2.55
N PHE A 126 21.26 0.14 -1.79
CA PHE A 126 20.67 -0.13 -0.46
C PHE A 126 19.14 -0.20 -0.49
N ILE A 127 18.52 0.20 -1.59
CA ILE A 127 17.08 0.13 -1.81
C ILE A 127 16.75 -1.27 -2.35
N SER A 128 16.16 -2.11 -1.50
CA SER A 128 15.60 -3.38 -1.95
C SER A 128 14.40 -3.08 -2.85
N LYS A 129 14.51 -3.38 -4.15
CA LYS A 129 13.45 -3.13 -5.15
C LYS A 129 12.10 -3.75 -4.76
N SER A 130 12.12 -4.87 -4.03
CA SER A 130 10.94 -5.55 -3.47
C SER A 130 10.24 -4.80 -2.31
N ALA A 131 10.91 -3.84 -1.67
CA ALA A 131 10.39 -3.09 -0.53
C ALA A 131 9.84 -1.70 -0.94
N CYS A 132 9.91 -1.37 -2.23
CA CYS A 132 9.53 -0.05 -2.76
C CYS A 132 8.40 -0.11 -3.79
N GLU A 133 7.67 -1.22 -3.87
CA GLU A 133 6.46 -1.28 -4.70
C GLU A 133 5.31 -0.52 -4.05
N CYS A 134 4.76 0.45 -4.78
CA CYS A 134 3.51 1.09 -4.43
C CYS A 134 2.34 0.14 -4.73
N LEU A 135 1.24 0.30 -4.01
CA LEU A 135 0.03 -0.48 -4.30
C LEU A 135 -0.54 -0.12 -5.67
N ASN A 136 -0.80 -1.12 -6.51
CA ASN A 136 -1.40 -0.97 -7.84
C ASN A 136 -0.60 -0.08 -8.82
N ASP A 137 0.72 -0.17 -8.77
CA ASP A 137 1.62 0.44 -9.78
C ASP A 137 1.46 -0.21 -11.18
N ALA A 138 1.50 0.56 -12.26
CA ALA A 138 1.40 0.08 -13.65
C ALA A 138 2.78 -0.33 -14.25
N ASP A 139 2.86 -1.46 -14.93
CA ASP A 139 4.14 -2.08 -15.38
C ASP A 139 4.93 -1.26 -16.43
N ASP A 140 4.24 -0.42 -17.18
CA ASP A 140 4.81 0.52 -18.17
C ASP A 140 5.40 1.77 -17.47
N HIS A 141 4.93 2.01 -16.25
CA HIS A 141 5.09 3.20 -15.44
C HIS A 141 5.45 2.90 -13.96
N PRO A 142 6.42 2.00 -13.68
CA PRO A 142 6.76 1.59 -12.32
C PRO A 142 7.50 2.66 -11.52
N PHE A 143 7.46 2.54 -10.20
CA PHE A 143 8.30 3.31 -9.27
C PHE A 143 9.80 3.19 -9.61
N ALA A 144 10.22 2.11 -10.28
CA ALA A 144 11.58 1.93 -10.80
C ALA A 144 11.92 2.86 -11.99
N ASN A 145 10.93 3.25 -12.81
CA ASN A 145 11.13 4.19 -13.91
C ASN A 145 11.42 5.61 -13.39
N SER A 146 11.01 5.92 -12.17
CA SER A 146 11.40 7.11 -11.41
C SER A 146 12.90 7.17 -11.04
N PHE A 147 13.66 6.07 -11.24
CA PHE A 147 15.10 6.02 -11.00
C PHE A 147 15.92 5.88 -12.29
N THR A 148 15.28 5.82 -13.45
CA THR A 148 15.93 5.75 -14.77
C THR A 148 15.61 6.99 -15.57
N SER A 149 16.58 7.52 -16.33
CA SER A 149 16.54 8.88 -16.88
C SER A 149 15.61 9.08 -18.09
N GLY A 150 14.74 8.12 -18.39
CA GLY A 150 13.84 8.11 -19.57
C GLY A 150 12.44 8.68 -19.30
N PRO A 151 11.61 8.87 -20.35
CA PRO A 151 10.25 9.38 -20.23
C PRO A 151 9.28 8.29 -19.72
N GLY A 152 9.19 8.11 -18.41
CA GLY A 152 8.17 7.27 -17.76
C GLY A 152 7.48 8.02 -16.62
N TYR A 153 6.20 7.74 -16.37
CA TYR A 153 5.44 8.27 -15.22
C TYR A 153 5.05 7.15 -14.24
N LEU A 154 4.22 7.43 -13.22
CA LEU A 154 3.71 6.49 -12.20
C LEU A 154 2.17 6.54 -12.15
N GLU A 155 1.48 5.39 -12.08
CA GLU A 155 0.01 5.26 -12.12
C GLU A 155 -0.50 4.27 -11.04
N SER A 156 -1.62 4.57 -10.31
CA SER A 156 -2.17 3.72 -9.21
C SER A 156 -3.66 3.99 -8.88
N ASP A 157 -4.41 2.94 -8.50
CA ASP A 157 -5.89 2.87 -8.45
C ASP A 157 -6.63 3.46 -7.23
N CYS A 158 -7.89 3.81 -7.49
CA CYS A 158 -8.95 4.26 -6.57
C CYS A 158 -10.00 3.16 -6.38
N ASP A 159 -10.14 2.56 -5.18
CA ASP A 159 -11.39 1.88 -4.83
C ASP A 159 -11.55 1.67 -3.32
N GLU A 160 -12.51 2.38 -2.73
CA GLU A 160 -13.06 2.06 -1.41
C GLU A 160 -14.48 2.66 -1.29
N GLN A 161 -15.47 1.85 -0.92
CA GLN A 161 -16.86 2.29 -0.72
C GLN A 161 -16.96 3.44 0.30
N MET A 162 -16.06 3.49 1.29
CA MET A 162 -15.95 4.60 2.24
C MET A 162 -15.61 5.93 1.55
N MET A 163 -14.78 5.91 0.50
CA MET A 163 -14.47 7.10 -0.29
C MET A 163 -15.62 7.48 -1.21
N VAL A 164 -16.28 6.51 -1.86
CA VAL A 164 -17.44 6.77 -2.73
C VAL A 164 -18.58 7.44 -1.95
N GLN A 165 -18.87 6.97 -0.74
CA GLN A 165 -19.90 7.57 0.13
C GLN A 165 -19.58 9.02 0.49
N ARG A 166 -18.30 9.38 0.69
CA ARG A 166 -17.87 10.75 0.95
C ARG A 166 -18.05 11.66 -0.28
N LEU A 167 -17.89 11.13 -1.49
CA LEU A 167 -18.15 11.85 -2.73
C LEU A 167 -19.65 12.05 -2.98
N LEU A 168 -20.47 11.02 -2.71
CA LEU A 168 -21.92 11.10 -2.84
C LEU A 168 -22.57 12.02 -1.78
N ALA A 169 -21.92 12.22 -0.64
CA ALA A 169 -22.34 13.18 0.38
C ALA A 169 -21.97 14.64 0.04
N ALA A 170 -21.22 14.88 -1.04
CA ALA A 170 -20.87 16.23 -1.47
C ALA A 170 -22.09 16.96 -2.05
N LYS A 171 -22.16 18.29 -1.83
CA LYS A 171 -23.29 19.12 -2.27
C LYS A 171 -23.39 19.29 -3.79
N SER A 172 -22.28 19.13 -4.50
CA SER A 172 -22.21 19.27 -5.96
C SER A 172 -20.92 18.61 -6.49
N LEU A 173 -20.87 18.35 -7.79
CA LEU A 173 -19.69 17.80 -8.46
C LEU A 173 -18.42 18.63 -8.19
N SER A 174 -18.53 19.97 -8.22
CA SER A 174 -17.40 20.87 -7.94
C SER A 174 -16.86 20.69 -6.52
N HIS A 175 -17.72 20.44 -5.52
CA HIS A 175 -17.29 20.16 -4.15
C HIS A 175 -16.65 18.77 -4.02
N ALA A 176 -17.18 17.77 -4.72
CA ALA A 176 -16.58 16.43 -4.75
C ALA A 176 -15.17 16.45 -5.37
N GLN A 177 -15.00 17.17 -6.49
CA GLN A 177 -13.70 17.38 -7.13
C GLN A 177 -12.74 18.17 -6.24
N GLY A 178 -13.21 19.24 -5.59
CA GLY A 178 -12.39 19.99 -4.64
C GLY A 178 -11.93 19.14 -3.45
N GLY A 179 -12.82 18.29 -2.92
CA GLY A 179 -12.50 17.38 -1.83
C GLY A 179 -11.48 16.30 -2.22
N THR A 180 -11.61 15.72 -3.41
CA THR A 180 -10.62 14.74 -3.93
C THR A 180 -9.25 15.36 -4.17
N LEU A 181 -9.21 16.57 -4.74
CA LEU A 181 -7.97 17.32 -4.92
C LEU A 181 -7.28 17.62 -3.58
N PHE A 182 -8.04 18.10 -2.60
CA PHE A 182 -7.53 18.34 -1.26
C PHE A 182 -6.99 17.05 -0.61
N ALA A 183 -7.70 15.93 -0.74
CA ALA A 183 -7.24 14.64 -0.27
C ALA A 183 -5.92 14.21 -0.95
N GLY A 184 -5.77 14.47 -2.26
CA GLY A 184 -4.53 14.26 -2.99
C GLY A 184 -3.35 15.03 -2.40
N PHE A 185 -3.53 16.31 -2.05
CA PHE A 185 -2.49 17.09 -1.35
C PHE A 185 -2.15 16.51 0.03
N MET A 186 -3.17 16.11 0.80
CA MET A 186 -2.97 15.53 2.13
C MET A 186 -2.22 14.19 2.08
N LYS A 187 -2.32 13.42 0.98
CA LYS A 187 -1.60 12.15 0.78
C LYS A 187 -0.07 12.30 0.68
N ILE A 188 0.46 13.51 0.53
CA ILE A 188 1.92 13.75 0.57
C ILE A 188 2.43 13.66 2.02
N LEU A 189 1.61 14.03 3.00
CA LEU A 189 2.00 14.10 4.41
C LEU A 189 2.40 12.76 5.07
N PRO A 190 1.74 11.60 4.78
CA PRO A 190 2.12 10.30 5.33
C PRO A 190 3.60 9.94 5.19
N ILE A 191 4.28 10.36 4.11
CA ILE A 191 5.73 10.12 3.96
C ILE A 191 6.49 10.79 5.11
N PHE A 192 6.11 12.01 5.47
CA PHE A 192 6.76 12.80 6.52
C PHE A 192 6.30 12.39 7.93
N LEU A 193 5.02 12.04 8.09
CA LEU A 193 4.42 11.78 9.40
C LEU A 193 4.45 10.31 9.83
N ILE A 194 4.58 9.38 8.90
CA ILE A 194 4.53 7.93 9.17
C ILE A 194 5.85 7.27 8.77
N VAL A 195 6.28 7.43 7.52
CA VAL A 195 7.46 6.71 6.99
C VAL A 195 8.76 7.20 7.63
N MET A 196 8.98 8.53 7.65
CA MET A 196 10.20 9.10 8.24
C MET A 196 10.38 8.74 9.72
N PRO A 197 9.37 8.87 10.60
CA PRO A 197 9.47 8.37 11.97
C PRO A 197 9.80 6.89 12.04
N GLY A 198 9.22 6.05 11.18
CA GLY A 198 9.58 4.63 11.10
C GLY A 198 11.07 4.40 10.84
N MET A 199 11.66 5.14 9.90
CA MET A 199 13.11 5.06 9.61
C MET A 199 13.97 5.58 10.75
N ILE A 200 13.58 6.70 11.38
CA ILE A 200 14.27 7.24 12.55
C ILE A 200 14.28 6.22 13.69
N SER A 201 13.13 5.57 13.94
CA SER A 201 13.00 4.54 14.97
C SER A 201 13.92 3.35 14.71
N ARG A 202 14.00 2.89 13.45
CA ARG A 202 14.86 1.77 13.05
C ARG A 202 16.35 2.05 13.30
N VAL A 203 16.79 3.30 13.14
CA VAL A 203 18.18 3.72 13.39
C VAL A 203 18.44 3.93 14.89
N LEU A 204 17.46 4.45 15.64
CA LEU A 204 17.62 4.74 17.07
C LEU A 204 17.52 3.49 17.95
N TYR A 205 16.71 2.51 17.54
CA TYR A 205 16.43 1.27 18.28
C TYR A 205 16.80 0.04 17.44
N THR A 206 18.08 -0.11 17.11
CA THR A 206 18.56 -1.21 16.25
C THR A 206 18.28 -2.59 16.84
N ASP A 207 18.49 -2.75 18.14
CA ASP A 207 18.44 -4.07 18.81
C ASP A 207 17.00 -4.56 19.03
N GLU A 208 16.04 -3.62 19.06
CA GLU A 208 14.63 -3.93 19.30
C GLU A 208 13.81 -3.90 17.99
N VAL A 209 13.94 -2.84 17.18
CA VAL A 209 13.13 -2.61 15.97
C VAL A 209 13.77 -3.24 14.73
N ALA A 210 15.10 -3.20 14.64
CA ALA A 210 15.87 -3.78 13.53
C ALA A 210 16.49 -5.14 13.89
N CYS A 211 15.97 -5.82 14.91
CA CYS A 211 16.42 -7.13 15.34
C CYS A 211 16.44 -8.12 14.15
N VAL A 212 17.50 -8.91 14.08
CA VAL A 212 17.69 -9.94 13.03
C VAL A 212 17.61 -11.35 13.63
N ASP A 213 17.96 -11.49 14.91
CA ASP A 213 17.95 -12.78 15.61
C ASP A 213 16.53 -13.15 16.10
N PRO A 214 16.00 -14.33 15.73
CA PRO A 214 14.64 -14.74 16.10
C PRO A 214 14.36 -14.75 17.60
N ASP A 215 15.35 -15.14 18.42
CA ASP A 215 15.20 -15.24 19.88
C ASP A 215 15.04 -13.85 20.52
N ILE A 216 15.84 -12.88 20.06
CA ILE A 216 15.77 -11.48 20.50
C ILE A 216 14.43 -10.87 20.05
N CYS A 217 14.05 -11.05 18.78
CA CYS A 217 12.77 -10.54 18.28
C CYS A 217 11.56 -11.16 19.02
N MET A 218 11.63 -12.43 19.42
CA MET A 218 10.61 -13.09 20.22
C MET A 218 10.46 -12.48 21.61
N GLU A 219 11.56 -12.11 22.26
CA GLU A 219 11.55 -11.47 23.57
C GLU A 219 10.82 -10.11 23.53
N TYR A 220 11.15 -9.27 22.55
CA TYR A 220 10.64 -7.90 22.48
C TYR A 220 9.25 -7.77 21.86
N CYS A 221 8.95 -8.50 20.77
CA CYS A 221 7.71 -8.29 20.02
C CYS A 221 6.90 -9.57 19.74
N GLN A 222 7.27 -10.70 20.35
CA GLN A 222 6.56 -11.98 20.19
C GLN A 222 6.44 -12.41 18.72
N ASN A 223 7.40 -12.03 17.88
CA ASN A 223 7.43 -12.36 16.47
C ASN A 223 8.88 -12.67 16.03
N PRO A 224 9.17 -13.91 15.56
CA PRO A 224 10.53 -14.29 15.21
C PRO A 224 11.01 -13.68 13.89
N ALA A 225 10.11 -13.14 13.07
CA ALA A 225 10.43 -12.61 11.74
C ALA A 225 10.83 -11.12 11.75
N GLY A 226 10.57 -10.41 12.85
CA GLY A 226 11.00 -9.02 13.03
C GLY A 226 9.97 -8.13 13.71
N CYS A 227 10.46 -7.02 14.27
CA CYS A 227 9.69 -6.10 15.12
C CYS A 227 9.41 -4.75 14.44
N SER A 228 9.30 -4.70 13.11
CA SER A 228 9.10 -3.43 12.38
C SER A 228 7.80 -2.71 12.75
N ASN A 229 6.75 -3.46 13.13
CA ASN A 229 5.44 -2.89 13.49
C ASN A 229 5.46 -2.03 14.78
N VAL A 230 6.44 -2.21 15.67
CA VAL A 230 6.52 -1.44 16.93
C VAL A 230 7.30 -0.12 16.80
N ALA A 231 7.84 0.17 15.60
CA ALA A 231 8.70 1.32 15.35
C ALA A 231 8.10 2.67 15.80
N TYR A 232 6.86 2.95 15.39
CA TYR A 232 6.20 4.23 15.71
C TYR A 232 5.81 4.34 17.20
N PRO A 233 5.13 3.34 17.81
CA PRO A 233 4.88 3.35 19.26
C PRO A 233 6.16 3.48 20.09
N ARG A 234 7.28 2.89 19.65
CA ARG A 234 8.53 2.94 20.40
C ARG A 234 9.09 4.34 20.50
N LEU A 235 9.09 5.10 19.40
CA LEU A 235 9.46 6.52 19.41
C LEU A 235 8.56 7.35 20.33
N VAL A 236 7.25 7.08 20.30
CA VAL A 236 6.27 7.78 21.14
C VAL A 236 6.53 7.55 22.62
N LEU A 237 6.81 6.29 23.01
CA LEU A 237 6.97 5.91 24.41
C LEU A 237 8.32 6.35 25.00
N GLU A 238 9.39 6.30 24.23
CA GLU A 238 10.73 6.59 24.73
C GLU A 238 11.14 8.06 24.57
N LEU A 239 10.77 8.70 23.46
CA LEU A 239 11.27 10.04 23.13
C LEU A 239 10.40 11.17 23.70
N MET A 240 9.08 10.95 23.85
CA MET A 240 8.19 12.05 24.24
C MET A 240 8.12 12.27 25.75
N PRO A 241 8.04 13.53 26.19
CA PRO A 241 7.96 13.88 27.60
C PRO A 241 6.66 13.39 28.24
N SER A 242 6.68 13.27 29.57
CA SER A 242 5.49 13.00 30.37
C SER A 242 4.39 14.02 30.06
N GLY A 243 3.15 13.58 29.94
CA GLY A 243 2.03 14.39 29.45
C GLY A 243 1.81 14.21 27.95
N LEU A 244 2.77 14.60 27.10
CA LEU A 244 2.63 14.44 25.63
C LEU A 244 2.58 12.97 25.22
N ARG A 245 3.35 12.12 25.90
CA ARG A 245 3.28 10.65 25.75
C ARG A 245 1.87 10.12 25.98
N GLY A 246 1.22 10.54 27.06
CA GLY A 246 -0.14 10.13 27.40
C GLY A 246 -1.17 10.65 26.40
N LEU A 247 -1.03 11.90 25.98
CA LEU A 247 -1.88 12.50 24.94
C LEU A 247 -1.79 11.72 23.63
N MET A 248 -0.59 11.39 23.18
CA MET A 248 -0.38 10.66 21.93
C MET A 248 -0.92 9.23 21.97
N MET A 249 -0.74 8.51 23.08
CA MET A 249 -1.35 7.19 23.26
C MET A 249 -2.89 7.26 23.24
N ALA A 250 -3.47 8.29 23.86
CA ALA A 250 -4.92 8.51 23.83
C ALA A 250 -5.42 8.83 22.41
N VAL A 251 -4.70 9.67 21.65
CA VAL A 251 -5.03 9.98 20.24
C VAL A 251 -4.95 8.73 19.36
N MET A 252 -3.92 7.91 19.52
CA MET A 252 -3.78 6.65 18.78
C MET A 252 -4.94 5.69 19.08
N LEU A 253 -5.31 5.50 20.35
CA LEU A 253 -6.44 4.66 20.73
C LEU A 253 -7.77 5.21 20.20
N ALA A 254 -7.98 6.53 20.28
CA ALA A 254 -9.18 7.18 19.76
C ALA A 254 -9.30 7.04 18.24
N ALA A 255 -8.20 7.24 17.51
CA ALA A 255 -8.15 7.06 16.06
C ALA A 255 -8.49 5.61 15.66
N LEU A 256 -7.88 4.63 16.32
CA LEU A 256 -8.17 3.21 16.09
C LEU A 256 -9.65 2.86 16.35
N MET A 257 -10.24 3.38 17.44
CA MET A 257 -11.66 3.14 17.75
C MET A 257 -12.59 3.78 16.71
N SER A 258 -12.24 4.96 16.19
CA SER A 258 -12.97 5.61 15.12
C SER A 258 -12.94 4.81 13.81
N ASP A 259 -11.76 4.34 13.41
CA ASP A 259 -11.58 3.58 12.17
C ASP A 259 -12.31 2.23 12.23
N LEU A 260 -12.17 1.51 13.35
CA LEU A 260 -12.92 0.26 13.59
C LEU A 260 -14.43 0.47 13.51
N THR A 261 -14.94 1.55 14.13
CA THR A 261 -16.37 1.89 14.07
C THR A 261 -16.82 2.15 12.63
N SER A 262 -16.02 2.86 11.84
CA SER A 262 -16.31 3.15 10.44
C SER A 262 -16.36 1.87 9.59
N VAL A 263 -15.34 1.01 9.70
CA VAL A 263 -15.25 -0.25 8.95
C VAL A 263 -16.43 -1.17 9.27
N TYR A 264 -16.75 -1.36 10.55
CA TYR A 264 -17.88 -2.21 10.95
C TYR A 264 -19.23 -1.65 10.51
N ASN A 265 -19.42 -0.33 10.57
CA ASN A 265 -20.65 0.30 10.10
C ASN A 265 -20.81 0.20 8.57
N SER A 266 -19.74 0.38 7.81
CA SER A 266 -19.75 0.19 6.36
C SER A 266 -20.03 -1.25 5.97
N ALA A 267 -19.41 -2.23 6.63
CA ALA A 267 -19.67 -3.66 6.39
C ALA A 267 -21.11 -4.05 6.75
N SER A 268 -21.64 -3.54 7.88
CA SER A 268 -23.04 -3.72 8.28
C SER A 268 -24.00 -3.12 7.26
N THR A 269 -23.70 -1.93 6.74
CA THR A 269 -24.54 -1.27 5.72
C THR A 269 -24.54 -2.07 4.42
N LEU A 270 -23.39 -2.54 3.95
CA LEU A 270 -23.28 -3.41 2.77
C LEU A 270 -24.09 -4.70 2.96
N PHE A 271 -23.95 -5.37 4.12
CA PHE A 271 -24.72 -6.58 4.40
C PHE A 271 -26.24 -6.31 4.45
N THR A 272 -26.65 -5.24 5.14
CA THR A 272 -28.06 -4.94 5.34
C THR A 272 -28.75 -4.36 4.10
N MET A 273 -28.07 -3.52 3.31
CA MET A 273 -28.68 -2.90 2.13
C MET A 273 -28.53 -3.78 0.89
N ASP A 274 -27.42 -4.51 0.73
CA ASP A 274 -27.12 -5.21 -0.52
C ASP A 274 -27.43 -6.71 -0.46
N ILE A 275 -27.25 -7.36 0.71
CA ILE A 275 -27.41 -8.82 0.86
C ILE A 275 -28.75 -9.18 1.52
N TRP A 276 -29.08 -8.56 2.65
CA TRP A 276 -30.28 -8.91 3.43
C TRP A 276 -31.60 -8.80 2.65
N PRO A 277 -31.83 -7.79 1.78
CA PRO A 277 -33.08 -7.67 1.03
C PRO A 277 -33.19 -8.73 -0.07
N GLN A 278 -32.06 -9.27 -0.55
CA GLN A 278 -32.07 -10.41 -1.49
C GLN A 278 -32.56 -11.69 -0.81
N ILE A 279 -32.16 -11.90 0.46
CA ILE A 279 -32.61 -13.05 1.27
C ILE A 279 -34.06 -12.84 1.73
N ARG A 280 -34.40 -11.63 2.17
CA ARG A 280 -35.72 -11.26 2.66
C ARG A 280 -36.31 -10.09 1.88
N LYS A 281 -37.10 -10.42 0.86
CA LYS A 281 -37.74 -9.47 -0.06
C LYS A 281 -38.68 -8.43 0.58
N LYS A 282 -39.15 -8.67 1.82
CA LYS A 282 -40.00 -7.75 2.60
C LYS A 282 -39.37 -7.45 3.96
N ALA A 283 -38.17 -6.90 3.96
CA ALA A 283 -37.51 -6.45 5.18
C ALA A 283 -38.14 -5.12 5.66
N THR A 284 -38.36 -5.02 6.97
CA THR A 284 -38.77 -3.74 7.60
C THR A 284 -37.53 -2.94 8.01
N VAL A 285 -37.63 -1.61 8.10
CA VAL A 285 -36.52 -0.76 8.57
C VAL A 285 -36.02 -1.18 9.95
N TRP A 286 -36.94 -1.61 10.82
CA TRP A 286 -36.65 -2.14 12.16
C TRP A 286 -35.76 -3.40 12.13
N GLU A 287 -36.15 -4.34 11.28
CA GLU A 287 -35.40 -5.58 11.08
C GLU A 287 -34.01 -5.29 10.54
N LEU A 288 -33.90 -4.36 9.58
CA LEU A 288 -32.64 -3.95 8.98
C LEU A 288 -31.65 -3.40 10.01
N MET A 289 -32.13 -2.56 10.94
CA MET A 289 -31.30 -2.01 12.01
C MET A 289 -30.83 -3.06 13.02
N ILE A 290 -31.70 -4.01 13.39
CA ILE A 290 -31.31 -5.11 14.30
C ILE A 290 -30.26 -5.99 13.64
N VAL A 291 -30.53 -6.44 12.41
CA VAL A 291 -29.64 -7.32 11.66
C VAL A 291 -28.27 -6.67 11.49
N GLY A 292 -28.21 -5.38 11.19
CA GLY A 292 -26.95 -4.65 11.10
C GLY A 292 -26.14 -4.69 12.39
N ARG A 293 -26.77 -4.41 13.54
CA ARG A 293 -26.09 -4.44 14.85
C ARG A 293 -25.66 -5.85 15.26
N THR A 294 -26.48 -6.85 14.99
CA THR A 294 -26.13 -8.25 15.22
C THR A 294 -24.95 -8.66 14.33
N PHE A 295 -24.92 -8.24 13.07
CA PHE A 295 -23.82 -8.49 12.15
C PHE A 295 -22.50 -7.86 12.65
N ILE A 296 -22.53 -6.64 13.20
CA ILE A 296 -21.36 -6.00 13.82
C ILE A 296 -20.79 -6.86 14.95
N ILE A 297 -21.65 -7.37 15.84
CA ILE A 297 -21.20 -8.23 16.96
C ILE A 297 -20.53 -9.51 16.44
N ILE A 298 -21.12 -10.14 15.42
CA ILE A 298 -20.55 -11.36 14.79
C ILE A 298 -19.21 -11.04 14.15
N MET A 299 -19.10 -9.94 13.39
CA MET A 299 -17.85 -9.50 12.77
C MET A 299 -16.74 -9.22 13.78
N ILE A 300 -17.06 -8.64 14.94
CA ILE A 300 -16.09 -8.42 16.02
C ILE A 300 -15.54 -9.77 16.54
N ILE A 301 -16.42 -10.75 16.78
CA ILE A 301 -16.00 -12.08 17.25
C ILE A 301 -15.08 -12.76 16.22
N VAL A 302 -15.45 -12.71 14.94
CA VAL A 302 -14.63 -13.28 13.86
C VAL A 302 -13.28 -12.56 13.75
N SER A 303 -13.27 -11.22 13.86
CA SER A 303 -12.04 -10.42 13.78
C SER A 303 -11.07 -10.73 14.92
N ILE A 304 -11.57 -10.91 16.15
CA ILE A 304 -10.76 -11.32 17.31
C ILE A 304 -10.22 -12.74 17.09
N GLY A 305 -11.04 -13.66 16.59
CA GLY A 305 -10.62 -15.02 16.24
C GLY A 305 -9.54 -15.07 15.16
N TRP A 306 -9.43 -14.02 14.33
CA TRP A 306 -8.46 -13.94 13.24
C TRP A 306 -7.07 -13.46 13.68
N ILE A 307 -6.95 -12.77 14.82
CA ILE A 307 -5.66 -12.28 15.37
C ILE A 307 -4.55 -13.35 15.39
N PRO A 308 -4.75 -14.58 15.94
CA PRO A 308 -3.70 -15.59 15.98
C PRO A 308 -3.26 -16.07 14.59
N ILE A 309 -4.15 -15.98 13.60
CA ILE A 309 -3.83 -16.29 12.20
C ILE A 309 -2.89 -15.21 11.65
N ILE A 310 -3.20 -13.93 11.86
CA ILE A 310 -2.35 -12.81 11.43
C ILE A 310 -0.96 -12.91 12.08
N GLN A 311 -0.86 -13.21 13.39
CA GLN A 311 0.42 -13.37 14.09
C GLN A 311 1.33 -14.45 13.49
N LYS A 312 0.75 -15.54 12.99
CA LYS A 312 1.51 -16.63 12.37
C LYS A 312 1.88 -16.39 10.90
N LEU A 313 1.19 -15.46 10.22
CA LEU A 313 1.31 -15.26 8.77
C LEU A 313 2.07 -13.99 8.39
N GLN A 314 2.09 -12.96 9.23
CA GLN A 314 2.49 -11.60 8.83
C GLN A 314 4.00 -11.33 8.71
N GLY A 315 4.89 -12.32 8.87
CA GLY A 315 6.32 -12.21 8.55
C GLY A 315 7.08 -11.02 9.17
N GLY A 316 6.56 -10.38 10.22
CA GLY A 316 7.15 -9.18 10.86
C GLY A 316 6.72 -7.83 10.26
N GLN A 317 5.98 -7.83 9.14
CA GLN A 317 5.58 -6.62 8.40
C GLN A 317 4.10 -6.67 8.03
N LEU A 318 3.25 -6.12 8.91
CA LEU A 318 1.79 -6.19 8.76
C LEU A 318 1.30 -5.50 7.47
N PHE A 319 1.98 -4.41 7.06
CA PHE A 319 1.62 -3.67 5.86
C PHE A 319 1.72 -4.56 4.61
N ILE A 320 2.84 -5.26 4.42
CA ILE A 320 3.02 -6.14 3.24
C ILE A 320 1.98 -7.26 3.24
N TYR A 321 1.65 -7.83 4.40
CA TYR A 321 0.60 -8.83 4.52
C TYR A 321 -0.76 -8.29 4.03
N ILE A 322 -1.20 -7.14 4.54
CA ILE A 322 -2.46 -6.51 4.13
C ILE A 322 -2.46 -6.23 2.62
N GLN A 323 -1.34 -5.73 2.11
CA GLN A 323 -1.19 -5.41 0.69
C GLN A 323 -1.19 -6.63 -0.20
N SER A 324 -0.57 -7.74 0.21
CA SER A 324 -0.61 -9.00 -0.54
C SER A 324 -2.03 -9.56 -0.64
N VAL A 325 -2.81 -9.54 0.45
CA VAL A 325 -4.20 -10.00 0.44
C VAL A 325 -5.07 -9.10 -0.45
N SER A 326 -4.90 -7.77 -0.35
CA SER A 326 -5.59 -6.82 -1.21
C SER A 326 -5.25 -7.05 -2.70
N ALA A 327 -3.97 -7.25 -3.01
CA ALA A 327 -3.48 -7.52 -4.36
C ALA A 327 -4.04 -8.81 -4.99
N TYR A 328 -4.49 -9.78 -4.19
CA TYR A 328 -5.11 -11.02 -4.70
C TYR A 328 -6.61 -10.90 -4.96
N LEU A 329 -7.28 -9.90 -4.37
CA LEU A 329 -8.74 -9.77 -4.42
C LEU A 329 -9.21 -8.49 -5.13
N ALA A 330 -8.49 -7.38 -4.99
CA ALA A 330 -8.88 -6.09 -5.58
C ALA A 330 -8.79 -6.04 -7.12
N PRO A 331 -7.77 -6.61 -7.80
CA PRO A 331 -7.60 -6.39 -9.24
C PRO A 331 -8.76 -6.85 -10.13
N PRO A 332 -9.42 -8.01 -9.88
CA PRO A 332 -10.59 -8.40 -10.65
C PRO A 332 -11.75 -7.41 -10.56
N ILE A 333 -11.94 -6.79 -9.38
CA ILE A 333 -12.97 -5.77 -9.14
C ILE A 333 -12.63 -4.52 -9.95
N ALA A 334 -11.42 -4.00 -9.80
CA ALA A 334 -10.94 -2.81 -10.50
C ALA A 334 -11.04 -2.98 -12.03
N ALA A 335 -10.62 -4.13 -12.56
CA ALA A 335 -10.69 -4.45 -13.99
C ALA A 335 -12.12 -4.35 -14.54
N VAL A 336 -13.08 -4.94 -13.82
CA VAL A 336 -14.49 -4.92 -14.21
C VAL A 336 -15.09 -3.52 -14.09
N TYR A 337 -14.75 -2.75 -13.05
CA TYR A 337 -15.22 -1.37 -12.89
C TYR A 337 -14.70 -0.47 -14.01
N ILE A 338 -13.41 -0.54 -14.33
CA ILE A 338 -12.79 0.25 -15.40
C ILE A 338 -13.45 -0.11 -16.75
N LEU A 339 -13.62 -1.40 -17.04
CA LEU A 339 -14.28 -1.84 -18.26
C LEU A 339 -15.76 -1.43 -18.30
N ALA A 340 -16.50 -1.52 -17.19
CA ALA A 340 -17.90 -1.09 -17.13
C ALA A 340 -18.06 0.41 -17.43
N VAL A 341 -17.11 1.25 -16.98
CA VAL A 341 -17.15 2.70 -17.22
C VAL A 341 -16.66 3.06 -18.63
N LEU A 342 -15.60 2.42 -19.13
CA LEU A 342 -14.94 2.83 -20.38
C LEU A 342 -15.42 2.07 -21.63
N TRP A 343 -15.96 0.86 -21.48
CA TRP A 343 -16.26 -0.06 -22.59
C TRP A 343 -17.77 -0.25 -22.77
N LYS A 344 -18.33 0.33 -23.84
CA LYS A 344 -19.78 0.31 -24.12
C LYS A 344 -20.38 -1.08 -24.35
N ARG A 345 -19.57 -2.09 -24.67
CA ARG A 345 -20.05 -3.45 -24.95
C ARG A 345 -20.04 -4.35 -23.71
N MET A 346 -19.65 -3.83 -22.56
CA MET A 346 -19.60 -4.59 -21.32
C MET A 346 -21.03 -5.00 -20.92
N ASN A 347 -21.23 -6.27 -20.59
CA ASN A 347 -22.54 -6.81 -20.21
C ASN A 347 -22.45 -7.60 -18.89
N GLU A 348 -23.62 -7.90 -18.32
CA GLU A 348 -23.76 -8.62 -17.05
C GLU A 348 -23.04 -9.98 -17.02
N PRO A 349 -23.22 -10.89 -18.01
CA PRO A 349 -22.54 -12.18 -17.97
C PRO A 349 -21.02 -12.07 -18.10
N ALA A 350 -20.50 -11.12 -18.90
CA ALA A 350 -19.06 -10.90 -18.97
C ALA A 350 -18.48 -10.39 -17.66
N CYS A 351 -19.15 -9.42 -17.04
CA CYS A 351 -18.80 -8.89 -15.72
C CYS A 351 -18.73 -10.02 -14.68
N PHE A 352 -19.79 -10.83 -14.56
CA PHE A 352 -19.87 -11.90 -13.57
C PHE A 352 -18.80 -12.97 -13.77
N TRP A 353 -18.68 -13.53 -14.98
CA TRP A 353 -17.78 -14.66 -15.24
C TRP A 353 -16.30 -14.25 -15.25
N ALA A 354 -15.96 -13.06 -15.75
CA ALA A 354 -14.60 -12.55 -15.68
C ALA A 354 -14.16 -12.28 -14.24
N MET A 355 -15.03 -11.64 -13.44
CA MET A 355 -14.77 -11.43 -12.02
C MET A 355 -14.62 -12.75 -11.26
N MET A 356 -15.49 -13.74 -11.52
CA MET A 356 -15.40 -15.06 -10.90
C MET A 356 -14.09 -15.77 -11.26
N LEU A 357 -13.67 -15.71 -12.53
CA LEU A 357 -12.39 -16.26 -12.97
C LEU A 357 -11.22 -15.58 -12.28
N GLY A 358 -11.23 -14.25 -12.21
CA GLY A 358 -10.23 -13.47 -11.48
C GLY A 358 -10.17 -13.84 -9.99
N PHE A 359 -11.30 -13.94 -9.30
CA PHE A 359 -11.34 -14.34 -7.89
C PHE A 359 -10.85 -15.77 -7.67
N VAL A 360 -11.20 -16.72 -8.52
CA VAL A 360 -10.72 -18.10 -8.39
C VAL A 360 -9.20 -18.14 -8.53
N VAL A 361 -8.62 -17.43 -9.50
CA VAL A 361 -7.17 -17.34 -9.69
C VAL A 361 -6.49 -16.63 -8.51
N GLY A 362 -7.05 -15.52 -8.04
CA GLY A 362 -6.56 -14.75 -6.90
C GLY A 362 -6.60 -15.53 -5.58
N VAL A 363 -7.73 -16.17 -5.26
CA VAL A 363 -7.89 -17.03 -4.07
C VAL A 363 -6.97 -18.24 -4.15
N THR A 364 -6.79 -18.84 -5.32
CA THR A 364 -5.84 -19.95 -5.50
C THR A 364 -4.42 -19.50 -5.17
N ARG A 365 -3.99 -18.32 -5.64
CA ARG A 365 -2.69 -17.73 -5.29
C ARG A 365 -2.56 -17.45 -3.79
N MET A 366 -3.61 -16.93 -3.16
CA MET A 366 -3.66 -16.65 -1.73
C MET A 366 -3.53 -17.94 -0.89
N VAL A 367 -4.29 -18.98 -1.23
CA VAL A 367 -4.22 -20.29 -0.56
C VAL A 367 -2.84 -20.91 -0.75
N LEU A 368 -2.26 -20.81 -1.94
CA LEU A 368 -0.91 -21.27 -2.22
C LEU A 368 0.14 -20.54 -1.38
N ASP A 369 0.04 -19.22 -1.19
CA ASP A 369 0.93 -18.48 -0.27
C ASP A 369 0.76 -18.90 1.20
N PHE A 370 -0.46 -19.26 1.61
CA PHE A 370 -0.69 -19.76 2.97
C PHE A 370 -0.08 -21.15 3.21
N ILE A 371 -0.09 -22.01 2.21
CA ILE A 371 0.50 -23.35 2.26
C ILE A 371 2.03 -23.29 2.15
N TYR A 372 2.53 -22.56 1.15
CA TYR A 372 3.94 -22.48 0.76
C TYR A 372 4.57 -21.20 1.29
N ARG A 373 4.87 -21.21 2.59
CA ARG A 373 5.45 -20.05 3.29
C ARG A 373 6.88 -19.80 2.84
N GLN A 374 7.28 -18.53 2.90
CA GLN A 374 8.67 -18.17 2.71
C GLN A 374 9.52 -18.82 3.83
N PRO A 375 10.46 -19.70 3.47
CA PRO A 375 11.32 -20.34 4.46
C PRO A 375 12.24 -19.30 5.12
N GLY A 376 12.71 -19.61 6.33
CA GLY A 376 13.80 -18.85 6.93
C GLY A 376 15.07 -18.95 6.09
N CYS A 377 16.00 -18.01 6.24
CA CYS A 377 17.26 -17.97 5.46
C CYS A 377 18.08 -19.29 5.50
N ASN A 378 17.85 -20.14 6.51
CA ASN A 378 18.57 -21.40 6.73
C ASN A 378 17.78 -22.66 6.29
N GLU A 379 16.61 -22.52 5.69
CA GLU A 379 15.75 -23.64 5.28
C GLU A 379 15.64 -23.74 3.74
N PRO A 380 15.59 -24.96 3.17
CA PRO A 380 15.44 -25.15 1.73
C PRO A 380 14.07 -24.65 1.23
N ASP A 381 14.08 -23.90 0.13
CA ASP A 381 12.86 -23.34 -0.47
C ASP A 381 12.09 -24.39 -1.28
N LEU A 382 10.99 -24.88 -0.71
CA LEU A 382 10.08 -25.87 -1.30
C LEU A 382 8.91 -25.23 -2.06
N ARG A 383 8.88 -23.90 -2.20
CA ARG A 383 7.77 -23.20 -2.85
C ARG A 383 7.77 -23.48 -4.37
N PRO A 384 6.60 -23.68 -5.00
CA PRO A 384 6.51 -23.82 -6.45
C PRO A 384 7.01 -22.56 -7.17
N LEU A 385 7.59 -22.75 -8.36
CA LEU A 385 8.25 -21.70 -9.18
C LEU A 385 7.41 -20.42 -9.37
N ILE A 386 6.08 -20.55 -9.48
CA ILE A 386 5.17 -19.42 -9.68
C ILE A 386 5.15 -18.51 -8.44
N ILE A 387 5.20 -19.08 -7.24
CA ILE A 387 5.22 -18.33 -5.97
C ILE A 387 6.60 -17.73 -5.73
N GLN A 388 7.64 -18.49 -6.06
CA GLN A 388 9.02 -18.06 -5.79
C GLN A 388 9.47 -16.90 -6.68
N ARG A 389 9.06 -16.89 -7.96
CA ARG A 389 9.56 -15.92 -8.95
C ARG A 389 8.63 -14.73 -9.19
N VAL A 390 7.34 -14.87 -8.91
CA VAL A 390 6.36 -13.81 -9.17
C VAL A 390 5.97 -13.16 -7.86
N HIS A 391 6.43 -11.91 -7.69
CA HIS A 391 6.03 -11.07 -6.57
C HIS A 391 4.52 -10.79 -6.61
N TYR A 392 3.91 -10.55 -5.46
CA TYR A 392 2.45 -10.44 -5.34
C TYR A 392 1.86 -9.26 -6.13
N MET A 393 2.60 -8.16 -6.32
CA MET A 393 2.17 -7.03 -7.16
C MET A 393 2.20 -7.37 -8.65
N TYR A 394 3.27 -7.98 -9.17
CA TYR A 394 3.28 -8.44 -10.57
C TYR A 394 2.16 -9.45 -10.82
N PHE A 395 1.88 -10.31 -9.84
CA PHE A 395 0.73 -11.19 -9.92
C PHE A 395 -0.59 -10.43 -9.98
N ALA A 396 -0.73 -9.32 -9.24
CA ALA A 396 -1.91 -8.46 -9.30
C ALA A 396 -2.11 -7.83 -10.69
N CYS A 397 -1.05 -7.31 -11.32
CA CYS A 397 -1.11 -6.79 -12.69
C CYS A 397 -1.48 -7.89 -13.70
N ILE A 398 -0.87 -9.08 -13.58
CA ILE A 398 -1.23 -10.24 -14.39
C ILE A 398 -2.71 -10.61 -14.19
N LEU A 399 -3.19 -10.63 -12.94
CA LEU A 399 -4.57 -10.94 -12.59
C LEU A 399 -5.55 -9.91 -13.16
N PHE A 400 -5.20 -8.63 -13.10
CA PHE A 400 -5.93 -7.53 -13.71
C PHE A 400 -6.05 -7.74 -15.23
N CYS A 401 -4.94 -7.99 -15.92
CA CYS A 401 -4.94 -8.26 -17.36
C CYS A 401 -5.75 -9.51 -17.74
N ILE A 402 -5.62 -10.60 -17.00
CA ILE A 402 -6.41 -11.83 -17.21
C ILE A 402 -7.90 -11.52 -17.07
N THR A 403 -8.29 -10.73 -16.08
CA THR A 403 -9.69 -10.34 -15.87
C THR A 403 -10.18 -9.45 -17.01
N ILE A 404 -9.39 -8.48 -17.47
CA ILE A 404 -9.74 -7.65 -18.64
C ILE A 404 -9.92 -8.50 -19.90
N ILE A 405 -8.94 -9.37 -20.20
CA ILE A 405 -8.96 -10.19 -21.41
C ILE A 405 -10.18 -11.13 -21.39
N SER A 406 -10.42 -11.80 -20.26
CA SER A 406 -11.58 -12.68 -20.12
C SER A 406 -12.91 -11.90 -20.22
N ALA A 407 -13.01 -10.72 -19.60
CA ALA A 407 -14.19 -9.86 -19.72
C ALA A 407 -14.46 -9.43 -21.16
N VAL A 408 -13.43 -8.98 -21.89
CA VAL A 408 -13.57 -8.59 -23.30
C VAL A 408 -13.99 -9.78 -24.16
N ILE A 409 -13.34 -10.95 -24.00
CA ILE A 409 -13.69 -12.15 -24.77
C ILE A 409 -15.14 -12.56 -24.52
N ILE A 410 -15.56 -12.65 -23.25
CA ILE A 410 -16.93 -13.05 -22.91
C ILE A 410 -17.94 -12.02 -23.41
N SER A 411 -17.64 -10.72 -23.28
CA SER A 411 -18.45 -9.61 -23.78
C SER A 411 -18.63 -9.63 -25.30
N LEU A 412 -17.62 -10.09 -26.05
CA LEU A 412 -17.72 -10.22 -27.51
C LEU A 412 -18.54 -11.45 -27.93
N ILE A 413 -18.51 -12.54 -27.15
CA ILE A 413 -19.22 -13.80 -27.41
C ILE A 413 -20.70 -13.71 -27.02
N THR A 414 -21.02 -12.94 -25.98
CA THR A 414 -22.38 -12.79 -25.47
C THR A 414 -23.13 -11.66 -26.16
N GLU A 415 -24.46 -11.63 -25.98
CA GLU A 415 -25.32 -10.64 -26.60
C GLU A 415 -24.97 -9.20 -26.12
N PRO A 416 -25.00 -8.21 -27.03
CA PRO A 416 -24.73 -6.83 -26.66
C PRO A 416 -25.81 -6.31 -25.71
N PRO A 417 -25.45 -5.41 -24.76
CA PRO A 417 -26.42 -4.81 -23.85
C PRO A 417 -27.44 -3.94 -24.59
N GLU A 418 -28.67 -3.89 -24.08
CA GLU A 418 -29.75 -3.05 -24.61
C GLU A 418 -29.37 -1.57 -24.57
N GLU A 419 -29.65 -0.82 -25.64
CA GLU A 419 -29.19 0.57 -25.80
C GLU A 419 -29.66 1.50 -24.66
N TYR A 420 -30.86 1.31 -24.12
CA TYR A 420 -31.35 2.15 -23.02
C TYR A 420 -30.51 1.99 -21.74
N ARG A 421 -29.88 0.83 -21.49
CA ARG A 421 -29.03 0.60 -20.31
C ARG A 421 -27.68 1.32 -20.41
N LEU A 422 -27.28 1.74 -21.61
CA LEU A 422 -26.04 2.46 -21.85
C LEU A 422 -26.17 3.97 -21.59
N ILE A 423 -27.38 4.50 -21.46
CA ILE A 423 -27.64 5.92 -21.26
C ILE A 423 -27.12 6.35 -19.89
N ARG A 424 -26.20 7.33 -19.86
CA ARG A 424 -25.55 7.91 -18.67
C ARG A 424 -24.74 6.93 -17.80
N THR A 425 -24.49 5.70 -18.23
CA THR A 425 -23.75 4.69 -17.45
C THR A 425 -22.26 4.58 -17.80
N THR A 426 -21.87 4.92 -19.04
CA THR A 426 -20.47 4.89 -19.46
C THR A 426 -19.90 6.30 -19.55
N TYR A 427 -18.57 6.43 -19.48
CA TYR A 427 -17.89 7.71 -19.63
C TYR A 427 -18.29 8.39 -20.94
N TRP A 428 -18.44 7.64 -22.02
CA TRP A 428 -18.80 8.15 -23.35
C TRP A 428 -20.26 8.57 -23.50
N THR A 429 -21.16 8.02 -22.68
CA THR A 429 -22.61 8.29 -22.72
C THR A 429 -23.08 9.18 -21.57
N ARG A 430 -22.15 9.73 -20.78
CA ARG A 430 -22.45 10.56 -19.58
C ARG A 430 -23.30 11.82 -19.83
N PHE A 431 -23.31 12.34 -21.06
CA PHE A 431 -24.08 13.53 -21.44
C PHE A 431 -25.30 13.20 -22.32
N ASP A 432 -25.67 11.92 -22.40
CA ASP A 432 -26.85 11.51 -23.14
C ASP A 432 -28.12 11.94 -22.38
N GLU A 433 -29.03 12.60 -23.08
CA GLU A 433 -30.30 13.13 -22.53
C GLU A 433 -31.47 12.16 -22.73
N GLY A 434 -31.22 10.96 -23.28
CA GLY A 434 -32.25 9.92 -23.43
C GLY A 434 -32.92 9.52 -22.11
N ASP A 435 -34.19 9.09 -22.22
CA ASP A 435 -34.95 8.56 -21.10
C ASP A 435 -34.59 7.09 -20.84
N ARG A 436 -34.37 6.75 -19.56
CA ARG A 436 -34.14 5.38 -19.08
C ARG A 436 -35.40 4.85 -18.41
N ASP A 437 -35.90 3.70 -18.86
CA ASP A 437 -37.14 3.14 -18.29
C ASP A 437 -36.96 2.59 -16.87
N ASP A 438 -35.76 2.13 -16.52
CA ASP A 438 -35.38 1.67 -15.19
C ASP A 438 -35.21 2.83 -14.16
N ASP A 439 -34.96 4.06 -14.62
CA ASP A 439 -35.03 5.25 -13.75
C ASP A 439 -36.48 5.45 -13.24
N LYS A 440 -37.49 5.15 -14.05
CA LYS A 440 -38.91 5.23 -13.68
C LYS A 440 -39.29 4.11 -12.71
N GLU A 441 -38.80 2.89 -12.94
CA GLU A 441 -39.13 1.73 -12.10
C GLU A 441 -38.51 1.80 -10.69
N ASN A 442 -37.25 2.23 -10.60
CA ASN A 442 -36.60 2.54 -9.31
C ASN A 442 -37.29 3.67 -8.56
N PHE A 443 -37.79 4.67 -9.29
CA PHE A 443 -38.56 5.78 -8.75
C PHE A 443 -39.92 5.31 -8.19
N GLU A 444 -40.65 4.49 -8.93
CA GLU A 444 -41.93 3.92 -8.48
C GLU A 444 -41.73 3.00 -7.27
N MET A 445 -40.68 2.19 -7.25
CA MET A 445 -40.34 1.32 -6.12
C MET A 445 -40.06 2.14 -4.85
N ARG A 446 -39.23 3.19 -4.94
CA ARG A 446 -38.95 4.11 -3.80
C ARG A 446 -40.20 4.83 -3.33
N ARG A 447 -41.04 5.31 -4.26
CA ARG A 447 -42.33 5.96 -3.94
C ARG A 447 -43.26 5.00 -3.20
N ASN A 448 -43.32 3.74 -3.62
CA ASN A 448 -44.20 2.73 -3.03
C ASN A 448 -43.75 2.29 -1.63
N VAL A 449 -42.44 2.21 -1.37
CA VAL A 449 -41.88 1.94 -0.03
C VAL A 449 -42.21 3.08 0.95
N ASP A 450 -42.02 4.33 0.54
CA ASP A 450 -42.34 5.51 1.35
C ASP A 450 -43.86 5.65 1.61
N LEU A 451 -44.70 5.35 0.61
CA LEU A 451 -46.16 5.28 0.78
C LEU A 451 -46.57 4.20 1.79
N GLN A 452 -45.97 3.01 1.75
CA GLN A 452 -46.23 1.96 2.73
C GLN A 452 -45.81 2.35 4.15
N GLU A 453 -44.71 3.10 4.29
CA GLU A 453 -44.23 3.58 5.59
C GLU A 453 -45.16 4.67 6.15
N LYS A 454 -45.64 5.59 5.30
CA LYS A 454 -46.65 6.61 5.65
C LYS A 454 -48.00 6.01 6.02
N VAL A 455 -48.46 4.99 5.30
CA VAL A 455 -49.71 4.27 5.63
C VAL A 455 -49.58 3.57 6.99
N LYS A 456 -48.45 2.89 7.26
CA LYS A 456 -48.20 2.26 8.56
C LYS A 456 -48.13 3.26 9.71
N LEU A 457 -47.49 4.42 9.51
CA LEU A 457 -47.47 5.48 10.54
C LEU A 457 -48.88 6.04 10.81
N ASN A 458 -49.68 6.23 9.76
CA ASN A 458 -51.05 6.70 9.89
C ASN A 458 -51.94 5.67 10.59
N ASP A 459 -51.80 4.38 10.28
CA ASP A 459 -52.57 3.31 10.93
C ASP A 459 -52.17 3.17 12.42
N MET A 460 -50.88 3.27 12.75
CA MET A 460 -50.42 3.30 14.15
C MET A 460 -50.92 4.55 14.90
N SER A 461 -50.95 5.72 14.25
CA SER A 461 -51.49 6.94 14.87
C SER A 461 -53.00 6.89 15.05
N LYS A 462 -53.72 6.17 14.18
CA LYS A 462 -55.17 5.93 14.30
C LYS A 462 -55.48 4.90 15.37
N GLU A 463 -54.65 3.87 15.55
CA GLU A 463 -54.78 2.94 16.68
C GLU A 463 -54.48 3.64 18.02
N GLU A 464 -53.46 4.51 18.10
CA GLU A 464 -53.16 5.31 19.29
C GLU A 464 -54.25 6.37 19.59
N ALA A 465 -54.88 6.95 18.57
CA ALA A 465 -55.99 7.90 18.74
C ALA A 465 -57.35 7.22 19.00
N GLY A 466 -57.59 6.04 18.43
CA GLY A 466 -58.77 5.22 18.67
C GLY A 466 -58.77 4.59 20.06
N ALA A 467 -57.60 4.23 20.59
CA ALA A 467 -57.44 3.76 21.96
C ALA A 467 -57.62 4.86 23.03
N MET A 468 -57.79 6.13 22.64
CA MET A 468 -58.03 7.26 23.54
C MET A 468 -59.51 7.68 23.65
N VAL A 469 -60.43 7.09 22.88
CA VAL A 469 -61.83 7.56 22.82
C VAL A 469 -62.86 6.56 23.38
N ASP A 470 -62.56 5.27 23.47
CA ASP A 470 -63.49 4.28 24.01
C ASP A 470 -62.90 3.53 25.22
N GLU A 471 -63.25 4.00 26.44
CA GLU A 471 -63.60 3.18 27.62
C GLU A 471 -63.60 4.06 28.89
N GLU A 472 -64.70 4.77 29.11
CA GLU A 472 -65.19 4.96 30.49
C GLU A 472 -65.68 3.59 31.00
N ILE A 473 -65.13 3.12 32.14
CA ILE A 473 -65.74 2.34 33.25
C ILE A 473 -64.76 1.32 33.88
N HIS A 474 -64.57 1.49 35.20
CA HIS A 474 -64.07 0.57 36.26
C HIS A 474 -62.58 0.19 36.43
N GLU A 475 -62.04 0.61 37.59
CA GLU A 475 -60.83 0.16 38.33
C GLU A 475 -60.87 -1.30 38.84
N PRO A 476 -59.80 -1.86 39.44
CA PRO A 476 -58.35 -1.55 39.39
C PRO A 476 -57.46 -2.82 39.21
N ALA A 477 -56.12 -2.62 39.25
CA ALA A 477 -55.06 -3.64 39.43
C ALA A 477 -54.52 -4.38 38.19
N ILE A 478 -53.72 -3.70 37.36
CA ILE A 478 -52.46 -4.19 36.74
C ILE A 478 -51.65 -2.93 36.37
N ILE A 479 -50.83 -2.39 37.28
CA ILE A 479 -50.03 -1.16 37.00
C ILE A 479 -48.51 -1.40 37.10
N GLU A 480 -48.02 -2.44 37.79
CA GLU A 480 -46.56 -2.63 37.91
C GLU A 480 -45.90 -3.34 36.72
N GLU A 481 -46.57 -4.29 36.06
CA GLU A 481 -45.92 -5.12 35.02
C GLU A 481 -45.72 -4.37 33.68
N LYS A 482 -46.61 -3.42 33.36
CA LYS A 482 -46.51 -2.61 32.13
C LYS A 482 -45.32 -1.63 32.17
N THR A 483 -44.86 -1.23 33.35
CA THR A 483 -43.82 -0.20 33.50
C THR A 483 -42.41 -0.76 33.24
N PHE A 484 -42.14 -2.01 33.66
CA PHE A 484 -40.85 -2.67 33.41
C PHE A 484 -40.67 -3.05 31.94
N LEU A 485 -41.70 -3.63 31.31
CA LEU A 485 -41.73 -3.90 29.86
C LEU A 485 -41.64 -2.61 29.04
N PHE A 486 -42.24 -1.52 29.50
CA PHE A 486 -42.10 -0.20 28.88
C PHE A 486 -40.67 0.34 28.98
N TYR A 487 -40.01 0.20 30.14
CA TYR A 487 -38.60 0.60 30.30
C TYR A 487 -37.64 -0.30 29.54
N LEU A 488 -37.88 -1.60 29.45
CA LEU A 488 -37.13 -2.55 28.60
C LEU A 488 -37.33 -2.25 27.12
N ARG A 489 -38.56 -1.88 26.70
CA ARG A 489 -38.84 -1.44 25.34
C ARG A 489 -38.25 -0.06 25.06
N LYS A 490 -38.18 0.83 26.06
CA LYS A 490 -37.53 2.14 25.94
C LYS A 490 -36.01 2.03 25.93
N LEU A 491 -35.42 1.13 26.73
CA LEU A 491 -34.02 0.73 26.68
C LEU A 491 -33.72 0.02 25.36
N GLY A 492 -34.63 -0.83 24.88
CA GLY A 492 -34.55 -1.47 23.57
C GLY A 492 -34.59 -0.44 22.45
N ASN A 493 -35.51 0.53 22.50
CA ASN A 493 -35.62 1.62 21.53
C ASN A 493 -34.43 2.59 21.61
N TRP A 494 -33.92 2.86 22.81
CA TRP A 494 -32.74 3.71 23.03
C TRP A 494 -31.47 3.01 22.57
N PHE A 495 -31.28 1.74 22.94
CA PHE A 495 -30.23 0.88 22.42
C PHE A 495 -30.32 0.87 20.90
N CYS A 496 -31.48 0.55 20.32
CA CYS A 496 -31.76 0.53 18.88
C CYS A 496 -31.76 1.91 18.18
N GLY A 497 -31.55 3.02 18.88
CA GLY A 497 -31.33 4.35 18.27
C GLY A 497 -32.59 5.09 17.78
N PHE A 498 -33.78 4.73 18.25
CA PHE A 498 -35.01 5.45 17.92
C PHE A 498 -35.11 6.77 18.71
N ASN A 499 -34.63 7.86 18.10
CA ASN A 499 -35.16 9.19 18.39
C ASN A 499 -36.34 9.44 17.45
N ARG A 500 -37.56 9.55 18.00
CA ARG A 500 -38.80 9.93 17.25
C ARG A 500 -38.75 11.36 16.66
N SER A 501 -37.57 12.00 16.67
CA SER A 501 -37.31 13.36 16.21
C SER A 501 -36.28 13.33 15.07
N ALA A 502 -36.64 12.67 13.97
CA ALA A 502 -36.04 12.98 12.67
C ALA A 502 -37.13 13.70 11.88
N LYS A 503 -36.96 15.01 11.64
CA LYS A 503 -37.77 15.72 10.65
C LYS A 503 -37.64 14.95 9.34
N HIS A 504 -38.72 14.33 8.88
CA HIS A 504 -38.79 13.82 7.51
C HIS A 504 -38.58 15.02 6.59
N LYS A 505 -37.43 15.07 5.90
CA LYS A 505 -37.30 15.94 4.73
C LYS A 505 -38.36 15.53 3.73
N THR A 506 -39.04 16.50 3.15
CA THR A 506 -40.07 16.27 2.13
C THR A 506 -39.43 15.52 0.95
N ASN A 507 -40.12 14.56 0.34
CA ASN A 507 -39.58 13.78 -0.80
C ASN A 507 -39.05 14.67 -1.93
N ASP A 508 -39.66 15.84 -2.11
CA ASP A 508 -39.25 16.85 -3.09
C ASP A 508 -37.86 17.45 -2.77
N GLU A 509 -37.54 17.65 -1.49
CA GLU A 509 -36.21 18.13 -1.06
C GLU A 509 -35.13 17.08 -1.28
N VAL A 510 -35.45 15.81 -1.03
CA VAL A 510 -34.53 14.68 -1.27
C VAL A 510 -34.31 14.50 -2.77
N PHE A 511 -35.37 14.64 -3.57
CA PHE A 511 -35.31 14.55 -5.03
C PHE A 511 -34.53 15.72 -5.65
N GLN A 512 -34.78 16.96 -5.20
CA GLN A 512 -33.99 18.12 -5.62
C GLN A 512 -32.52 17.92 -5.28
N HIS A 513 -32.21 17.46 -4.07
CA HIS A 513 -30.83 17.18 -3.67
C HIS A 513 -30.18 16.08 -4.52
N LEU A 514 -30.87 14.99 -4.84
CA LEU A 514 -30.34 13.92 -5.71
C LEU A 514 -30.13 14.41 -7.14
N THR A 515 -31.04 15.24 -7.65
CA THR A 515 -30.94 15.83 -8.99
C THR A 515 -29.78 16.81 -9.08
N GLU A 516 -29.56 17.62 -8.03
CA GLU A 516 -28.40 18.51 -7.93
C GLU A 516 -27.08 17.72 -7.86
N VAL A 517 -27.02 16.65 -7.06
CA VAL A 517 -25.81 15.80 -6.93
C VAL A 517 -25.52 15.01 -8.22
N ALA A 518 -26.56 14.54 -8.93
CA ALA A 518 -26.44 13.86 -10.21
C ALA A 518 -26.13 14.82 -11.39
N SER A 519 -26.30 16.13 -11.20
CA SER A 519 -26.05 17.10 -12.25
C SER A 519 -24.54 17.26 -12.49
N LEU A 520 -24.11 17.02 -13.74
CA LEU A 520 -22.72 17.22 -14.17
C LEU A 520 -22.42 18.68 -14.56
N ARG A 521 -23.35 19.61 -14.34
CA ARG A 521 -23.19 21.02 -14.70
C ARG A 521 -22.29 21.73 -13.69
N GLN A 522 -21.29 22.46 -14.19
CA GLN A 522 -20.37 23.25 -13.39
C GLN A 522 -20.31 24.68 -13.91
N SER A 523 -20.13 25.65 -13.00
CA SER A 523 -19.88 27.02 -13.41
C SER A 523 -18.50 27.14 -14.07
N ARG A 524 -18.35 28.06 -15.02
CA ARG A 524 -17.09 28.26 -15.75
C ARG A 524 -15.93 28.62 -14.82
N GLN A 525 -16.22 29.36 -13.75
CA GLN A 525 -15.23 29.76 -12.74
C GLN A 525 -14.79 28.57 -11.87
N GLU A 526 -15.74 27.76 -11.37
CA GLU A 526 -15.42 26.55 -10.61
C GLU A 526 -14.54 25.59 -11.42
N LYS A 527 -14.91 25.35 -12.68
CA LYS A 527 -14.13 24.47 -13.57
C LYS A 527 -12.71 24.99 -13.78
N LEU A 528 -12.55 26.30 -13.98
CA LEU A 528 -11.22 26.91 -14.14
C LEU A 528 -10.38 26.77 -12.86
N ILE A 529 -10.97 27.05 -11.70
CA ILE A 529 -10.29 26.94 -10.40
C ILE A 529 -9.88 25.50 -10.14
N LEU A 530 -10.80 24.54 -10.31
CA LEU A 530 -10.54 23.12 -10.06
C LEU A 530 -9.50 22.55 -11.01
N ASN A 531 -9.56 22.87 -12.30
CA ASN A 531 -8.54 22.45 -13.26
C ASN A 531 -7.18 23.07 -12.95
N THR A 532 -7.15 24.34 -12.49
CA THR A 532 -5.90 24.99 -12.07
C THR A 532 -5.34 24.32 -10.83
N LEU A 533 -6.17 24.02 -9.83
CA LEU A 533 -5.76 23.31 -8.63
C LEU A 533 -5.32 21.88 -8.92
N LEU A 534 -5.96 21.18 -9.87
CA LEU A 534 -5.53 19.88 -10.35
C LEU A 534 -4.16 19.97 -11.01
N MET A 535 -3.96 20.95 -11.89
CA MET A 535 -2.65 21.20 -12.48
C MET A 535 -1.61 21.47 -11.40
N VAL A 536 -1.91 22.28 -10.37
CA VAL A 536 -1.02 22.49 -9.22
C VAL A 536 -0.81 21.21 -8.42
N ALA A 537 -1.85 20.40 -8.18
CA ALA A 537 -1.78 19.15 -7.45
C ALA A 537 -0.98 18.06 -8.19
N LEU A 538 -0.87 18.16 -9.52
CA LEU A 538 -0.02 17.28 -10.32
C LEU A 538 1.39 17.87 -10.43
N THR A 539 1.48 19.16 -10.77
CA THR A 539 2.75 19.86 -11.00
C THR A 539 3.54 20.16 -9.75
N VAL A 540 2.94 20.39 -8.58
CA VAL A 540 3.70 20.65 -7.34
C VAL A 540 4.34 19.37 -6.85
N PRO A 541 3.67 18.21 -6.76
CA PRO A 541 4.34 16.96 -6.45
C PRO A 541 5.35 16.60 -7.52
N VAL A 542 5.04 16.77 -8.80
CA VAL A 542 6.00 16.55 -9.90
C VAL A 542 7.18 17.53 -9.81
N PHE A 543 6.95 18.81 -9.50
CA PHE A 543 8.00 19.83 -9.34
C PHE A 543 8.78 19.59 -8.07
N THR A 544 8.15 19.20 -6.97
CA THR A 544 8.79 18.90 -5.69
C THR A 544 9.63 17.64 -5.86
N TYR A 545 9.10 16.64 -6.55
CA TYR A 545 9.83 15.47 -6.99
C TYR A 545 11.01 15.88 -7.87
N ILE A 546 10.78 16.61 -8.95
CA ILE A 546 11.82 17.13 -9.86
C ILE A 546 12.82 18.01 -9.11
N TYR A 547 12.41 18.88 -8.21
CA TYR A 547 13.24 19.84 -7.48
C TYR A 547 14.04 19.15 -6.39
N PHE A 548 13.47 18.23 -5.61
CA PHE A 548 14.28 17.42 -4.70
C PHE A 548 15.15 16.42 -5.48
N SER A 549 14.79 16.08 -6.72
CA SER A 549 15.64 15.31 -7.63
C SER A 549 16.73 16.16 -8.31
N ILE A 550 16.51 17.47 -8.56
CA ILE A 550 17.38 18.39 -9.34
C ILE A 550 18.13 19.41 -8.48
N ALA A 551 17.54 19.95 -7.41
CA ALA A 551 18.18 20.88 -6.48
C ALA A 551 19.22 20.17 -5.61
N VAL A 552 18.99 18.91 -5.24
CA VAL A 552 20.05 18.03 -4.73
C VAL A 552 21.21 17.96 -5.73
N LYS A 553 20.92 18.01 -7.03
CA LYS A 553 21.89 18.07 -8.15
C LYS A 553 22.59 19.43 -8.36
N LYS A 554 22.21 20.50 -7.63
CA LYS A 554 22.77 21.87 -7.79
C LYS A 554 23.53 22.37 -6.56
N SER A 555 23.24 21.82 -5.37
CA SER A 555 23.99 22.07 -4.13
C SER A 555 25.04 20.99 -3.82
N LEU A 556 25.15 20.03 -4.72
CA LEU A 556 26.21 19.04 -4.86
C LEU A 556 26.91 19.32 -6.19
#